data_AF-A0A2N7Q6C2-F1
#
_entry.id   AF-A0A2N7Q6C2-F1
#
_cell.length_a   1.000
_cell.length_b   1.000
_cell.length_c   1.000
_cell.angle_alpha   90.00
_cell.angle_beta   90.00
_cell.angle_gamma   90.00
#
_symmetry.space_group_name_H-M   'P 1'
#
loop_
_entity.id
_entity.type
_entity.pdbx_description
1 polymer ?
#
loop_
_entity_poly.entity_id
_entity_poly.type
_entity_poly.pdbx_seq_one_letter_code
_entity_poly.pdbx_strand_id
1 'polypeptide(L)'
;MKKTIVILVVLTIAILFIAVYRQSQKPHVNPQKESCFVCHKDIHMDKAHPVDQIGCVVCHGGNPYTTNEAQAHKGLIKNPADLRYAAQTCGKCHKEQVEEVETSLMATNRGIISAVLHKFGYTDNLSSDVTVKDLYEGKFKENKAIQYYEKNCGACHLYKPYGQGPTKEIQERGGGCLDCHAKWVKGNPHVELTMHISDATCVKCHNRSGRIGLSYFGHYETEEYGTPFMDGGPSHYNILGNPDRYYLDLPGDVHYTKAHMSCIDCHTMSDTMGLGLHYKNMTQQVGITCKDCHEPHFVQVPPNSLALKLAFLNGKVPLKAGDYAALEERTGQIIYNVQKINGKAIFFSKETGKAMPIPLVNNKPYHTFAGHKNLSCQACHSAWAPQCYGCHIVNFEGLKQLNWIKYKDTPGAYAELNSYVRFETPQLAFDPHGKVMPVEPGCQDFITIFNKDFKFVKQIRGLSVATIDPHTTQLQSRSCEDCHHDPRTMGFGTGNLSFNPYTKQFKFTPTFDAKASGLGDVPLDMIVNEHGRQMQSFPVKGERAFNKDELVKIYEVGQCVVCHKSYNDPIYRDFSKSYKLFLEHKTPCNKR
;
A
#
# COMPACT_ATOMS: atom_id res chain seq x y z
N MET A 1 30.07 35.26 53.03
CA MET A 1 29.20 34.33 52.29
C MET A 1 28.31 35.00 51.24
N LYS A 2 27.50 36.05 51.55
CA LYS A 2 26.58 36.65 50.56
C LYS A 2 27.26 37.27 49.31
N LYS A 3 28.40 37.96 49.46
CA LYS A 3 29.11 38.55 48.30
C LYS A 3 29.70 37.50 47.34
N THR A 4 30.22 36.39 47.87
CA THR A 4 30.82 35.31 47.07
C THR A 4 29.78 34.57 46.23
N ILE A 5 28.57 34.37 46.76
CA ILE A 5 27.45 33.75 46.04
C ILE A 5 26.96 34.65 44.90
N VAL A 6 26.87 35.96 45.13
CA VAL A 6 26.47 36.93 44.09
C VAL A 6 27.49 36.94 42.94
N ILE A 7 28.79 36.92 43.24
CA ILE A 7 29.85 36.87 42.21
C ILE A 7 29.76 35.57 41.40
N LEU A 8 29.54 34.42 42.04
CA LEU A 8 29.37 33.15 41.36
C LEU A 8 28.14 33.13 40.45
N VAL A 9 26.99 33.65 40.91
CA VAL A 9 25.78 33.73 40.08
C VAL A 9 25.98 34.64 38.87
N VAL A 10 26.62 35.80 39.05
CA VAL A 10 26.91 36.73 37.94
C VAL A 10 27.88 36.10 36.95
N LEU A 11 28.91 35.39 37.40
CA LEU A 11 29.83 34.66 36.52
C LEU A 11 29.13 33.54 35.76
N THR A 12 28.23 32.80 36.42
CA THR A 12 27.49 31.70 35.78
C THR A 12 26.53 32.23 34.73
N ILE A 13 25.83 33.34 35.02
CA ILE A 13 24.98 34.05 34.05
C ILE A 13 25.81 34.61 32.89
N ALA A 14 26.98 35.19 33.15
CA ALA A 14 27.86 35.69 32.10
C ALA A 14 28.39 34.56 31.20
N ILE A 15 28.75 33.41 31.77
CA ILE A 15 29.17 32.22 31.01
C ILE A 15 28.01 31.68 30.18
N LEU A 16 26.81 31.58 30.75
CA LEU A 16 25.59 31.21 30.03
C LEU A 16 25.28 32.20 28.90
N PHE A 17 25.42 33.50 29.15
CA PHE A 17 25.19 34.53 28.16
C PHE A 17 26.24 34.48 27.04
N ILE A 18 27.51 34.24 27.35
CA ILE A 18 28.57 34.04 26.36
C ILE A 18 28.33 32.74 25.57
N ALA A 19 27.87 31.67 26.21
CA ALA A 19 27.55 30.41 25.55
C ALA A 19 26.35 30.58 24.59
N VAL A 20 25.28 31.24 25.04
CA VAL A 20 24.10 31.57 24.24
C VAL A 20 24.45 32.54 23.12
N TYR A 21 25.26 33.56 23.39
CA TYR A 21 25.72 34.55 22.41
C TYR A 21 26.60 33.88 21.34
N ARG A 22 27.53 33.00 21.72
CA ARG A 22 28.33 32.19 20.78
C ARG A 22 27.46 31.21 19.99
N GLN A 23 26.43 30.65 20.61
CA GLN A 23 25.47 29.76 19.93
C GLN A 23 24.58 30.53 18.94
N SER A 24 24.24 31.78 19.24
CA SER A 24 23.54 32.70 18.32
C SER A 24 24.46 33.30 17.25
N GLN A 25 25.77 33.33 17.49
CA GLN A 25 26.80 33.72 16.54
C GLN A 25 27.46 32.51 15.84
N LYS A 26 26.72 31.43 15.58
CA LYS A 26 27.18 30.51 14.53
C LYS A 26 27.36 31.36 13.27
N PRO A 27 28.56 31.45 12.69
CA PRO A 27 28.75 32.25 11.49
C PRO A 27 27.76 31.73 10.46
N HIS A 28 27.00 32.62 9.82
CA HIS A 28 26.40 32.27 8.54
C HIS A 28 27.57 31.93 7.62
N VAL A 29 27.85 30.63 7.50
CA VAL A 29 28.89 30.13 6.60
C VAL A 29 28.43 30.54 5.22
N ASN A 30 29.20 31.40 4.57
CA ASN A 30 28.94 31.69 3.17
C ASN A 30 29.16 30.36 2.41
N PRO A 31 28.13 29.79 1.78
CA PRO A 31 28.21 28.51 1.07
C PRO A 31 29.38 28.45 0.07
N GLN A 32 29.70 29.58 -0.55
CA GLN A 32 30.81 29.73 -1.49
C GLN A 32 32.21 29.68 -0.84
N LYS A 33 32.29 29.57 0.49
CA LYS A 33 33.55 29.55 1.26
C LYS A 33 33.76 28.25 2.05
N GLU A 34 32.93 27.22 1.85
CA GLU A 34 33.15 25.93 2.50
C GLU A 34 34.39 25.23 1.93
N SER A 35 35.28 24.77 2.81
CA SER A 35 36.47 24.00 2.45
C SER A 35 36.15 22.67 1.77
N CYS A 36 34.89 22.19 1.88
CA CYS A 36 34.39 20.99 1.23
C CYS A 36 34.63 21.02 -0.28
N PHE A 37 34.43 22.18 -0.93
CA PHE A 37 34.63 22.35 -2.37
C PHE A 37 36.10 22.25 -2.81
N VAL A 38 37.07 22.30 -1.88
CA VAL A 38 38.48 22.09 -2.21
C VAL A 38 38.72 20.63 -2.64
N CYS A 39 38.02 19.68 -2.03
CA CYS A 39 38.14 18.25 -2.34
C CYS A 39 36.99 17.74 -3.22
N HIS A 40 35.79 18.29 -3.08
CA HIS A 40 34.57 17.85 -3.77
C HIS A 40 34.12 18.82 -4.87
N LYS A 41 34.97 19.03 -5.89
CA LYS A 41 34.76 20.05 -6.93
C LYS A 41 33.65 19.72 -7.94
N ASP A 42 33.41 18.44 -8.17
CA ASP A 42 32.50 17.98 -9.23
C ASP A 42 31.08 17.64 -8.72
N ILE A 43 30.80 17.95 -7.45
CA ILE A 43 29.48 17.75 -6.86
C ILE A 43 28.52 18.86 -7.30
N HIS A 44 27.36 18.44 -7.81
CA HIS A 44 26.21 19.30 -8.02
C HIS A 44 24.95 18.61 -7.51
N MET A 45 23.90 19.39 -7.34
CA MET A 45 22.61 18.99 -6.81
C MET A 45 21.50 19.45 -7.76
N ASP A 46 20.25 19.11 -7.46
CA ASP A 46 19.11 19.60 -8.22
C ASP A 46 18.94 21.12 -8.10
N LYS A 47 18.15 21.68 -9.03
CA LYS A 47 17.93 23.13 -9.15
C LYS A 47 17.27 23.76 -7.93
N ALA A 48 16.52 23.01 -7.12
CA ALA A 48 15.89 23.52 -5.91
C ALA A 48 16.87 23.54 -4.73
N HIS A 49 17.98 22.77 -4.81
CA HIS A 49 18.99 22.68 -3.76
C HIS A 49 20.42 23.00 -4.24
N PRO A 50 20.67 24.16 -4.89
CA PRO A 50 21.99 24.50 -5.41
C PRO A 50 23.04 24.57 -4.28
N VAL A 51 24.03 23.67 -4.32
CA VAL A 51 25.04 23.49 -3.26
C VAL A 51 25.94 24.71 -3.08
N ASP A 52 26.15 25.49 -4.14
CA ASP A 52 26.89 26.76 -4.13
C ASP A 52 26.14 27.90 -3.43
N GLN A 53 24.83 27.73 -3.20
CA GLN A 53 23.98 28.71 -2.50
C GLN A 53 23.47 28.22 -1.13
N ILE A 54 23.41 26.91 -0.91
CA ILE A 54 22.94 26.33 0.36
C ILE A 54 24.12 25.88 1.24
N GLY A 55 25.17 25.34 0.63
CA GLY A 55 26.32 24.78 1.33
C GLY A 55 26.11 23.32 1.73
N CYS A 56 27.20 22.57 1.81
CA CYS A 56 27.20 21.15 2.15
C CYS A 56 26.84 20.93 3.61
N VAL A 57 27.34 21.80 4.51
CA VAL A 57 27.21 21.64 5.97
C VAL A 57 25.78 21.83 6.45
N VAL A 58 24.93 22.56 5.71
CA VAL A 58 23.52 22.73 6.06
C VAL A 58 22.79 21.38 6.10
N CYS A 59 23.09 20.50 5.15
CA CYS A 59 22.52 19.17 5.03
C CYS A 59 23.38 18.13 5.76
N HIS A 60 24.68 18.08 5.46
CA HIS A 60 25.57 17.01 5.90
C HIS A 60 26.25 17.28 7.25
N GLY A 61 26.24 18.50 7.78
CA GLY A 61 27.05 18.84 8.96
C GLY A 61 28.55 18.81 8.65
N GLY A 62 29.38 18.46 9.64
CA GLY A 62 30.84 18.53 9.51
C GLY A 62 31.43 19.92 9.80
N ASN A 63 32.71 20.09 9.49
CA ASN A 63 33.45 21.35 9.70
C ASN A 63 33.84 22.01 8.36
N PRO A 64 33.23 23.15 7.99
CA PRO A 64 33.46 23.80 6.69
C PRO A 64 34.74 24.62 6.60
N TYR A 65 35.58 24.66 7.65
CA TYR A 65 36.72 25.57 7.73
C TYR A 65 38.08 24.89 7.65
N THR A 66 38.10 23.58 7.38
CA THR A 66 39.33 22.81 7.33
C THR A 66 39.35 21.88 6.13
N THR A 67 40.52 21.75 5.51
CA THR A 67 40.77 20.79 4.42
C THR A 67 41.33 19.46 4.94
N ASN A 68 41.55 19.33 6.26
CA ASN A 68 41.92 18.06 6.85
C ASN A 68 40.69 17.14 6.91
N GLU A 69 40.75 16.01 6.20
CA GLU A 69 39.63 15.08 6.03
C GLU A 69 38.97 14.66 7.36
N ALA A 70 39.76 14.20 8.33
CA ALA A 70 39.23 13.72 9.61
C ALA A 70 38.54 14.82 10.42
N GLN A 71 39.05 16.05 10.35
CA GLN A 71 38.42 17.20 11.03
C GLN A 71 37.22 17.73 10.25
N ALA A 72 37.27 17.74 8.92
CA ALA A 72 36.19 18.16 8.04
C ALA A 72 34.96 17.25 8.18
N HIS A 73 35.18 15.94 8.21
CA HIS A 73 34.12 14.92 8.32
C HIS A 73 33.65 14.66 9.76
N LYS A 74 34.23 15.33 10.77
CA LYS A 74 33.82 15.14 12.16
C LYS A 74 32.37 15.60 12.36
N GLY A 75 31.49 14.65 12.68
CA GLY A 75 30.05 14.90 12.84
C GLY A 75 29.28 15.00 11.52
N LEU A 76 29.86 14.54 10.41
CA LEU A 76 29.18 14.48 9.12
C LEU A 76 28.12 13.38 9.10
N ILE A 77 26.95 13.73 8.59
CA ILE A 77 25.81 12.86 8.31
C ILE A 77 25.89 12.48 6.84
N LYS A 78 26.22 11.21 6.57
CA LYS A 78 26.37 10.72 5.18
C LYS A 78 25.06 10.81 4.39
N ASN A 79 23.95 10.39 5.00
CA ASN A 79 22.62 10.50 4.40
C ASN A 79 21.76 11.44 5.25
N PRO A 80 21.58 12.71 4.84
CA PRO A 80 20.76 13.66 5.57
C PRO A 80 19.27 13.36 5.49
N ALA A 81 18.80 12.62 4.48
CA ALA A 81 17.39 12.29 4.30
C ALA A 81 16.92 11.08 5.11
N ASP A 82 17.84 10.37 5.77
CA ASP A 82 17.51 9.27 6.67
C ASP A 82 16.60 9.78 7.78
N LEU A 83 15.48 9.11 8.06
CA LEU A 83 14.47 9.60 9.01
C LEU A 83 14.98 9.74 10.45
N ARG A 84 16.15 9.17 10.78
CA ARG A 84 16.81 9.40 12.07
C ARG A 84 17.45 10.79 12.17
N TYR A 85 17.68 11.44 11.03
CA TYR A 85 18.35 12.72 10.89
C TYR A 85 17.52 13.75 10.12
N ALA A 86 16.48 13.35 9.39
CA ALA A 86 15.69 14.23 8.52
C ALA A 86 15.17 15.48 9.24
N ALA A 87 14.71 15.35 10.49
CA ALA A 87 14.23 16.49 11.29
C ALA A 87 15.32 17.56 11.55
N GLN A 88 16.58 17.15 11.73
CA GLN A 88 17.71 18.06 11.99
C GLN A 88 18.41 18.55 10.70
N THR A 89 18.06 18.00 9.55
CA THR A 89 18.62 18.35 8.23
C THR A 89 17.53 18.99 7.37
N CYS A 90 16.72 18.19 6.67
CA CYS A 90 15.62 18.60 5.81
C CYS A 90 14.58 19.43 6.57
N GLY A 91 14.28 19.06 7.82
CA GLY A 91 13.28 19.71 8.68
C GLY A 91 13.58 21.17 9.04
N LYS A 92 14.80 21.66 8.78
CA LYS A 92 15.12 23.08 8.88
C LYS A 92 14.32 23.95 7.88
N CYS A 93 13.97 23.37 6.72
CA CYS A 93 13.21 24.04 5.67
C CYS A 93 11.87 23.33 5.36
N HIS A 94 11.83 22.00 5.50
CA HIS A 94 10.72 21.13 5.14
C HIS A 94 10.11 20.45 6.39
N LYS A 95 9.92 21.22 7.46
CA LYS A 95 9.45 20.70 8.75
C LYS A 95 8.16 19.88 8.61
N GLU A 96 7.17 20.45 7.95
CA GLU A 96 5.85 19.82 7.75
C GLU A 96 5.98 18.49 7.00
N GLN A 97 6.71 18.45 5.89
CA GLN A 97 6.90 17.23 5.11
C GLN A 97 7.63 16.13 5.88
N VAL A 98 8.59 16.51 6.73
CA VAL A 98 9.28 15.54 7.61
C VAL A 98 8.32 14.98 8.64
N GLU A 99 7.51 15.83 9.29
CA GLU A 99 6.50 15.40 10.26
C GLU A 99 5.42 14.50 9.63
N GLU A 100 4.96 14.84 8.42
CA GLU A 100 4.07 14.00 7.62
C GLU A 100 4.68 12.62 7.40
N VAL A 101 5.89 12.56 6.82
CA VAL A 101 6.53 11.27 6.50
C VAL A 101 6.79 10.44 7.75
N GLU A 102 7.29 11.04 8.84
CA GLU A 102 7.57 10.31 10.09
C GLU A 102 6.32 9.68 10.71
N THR A 103 5.14 10.26 10.48
CA THR A 103 3.85 9.75 10.98
C THR A 103 3.13 8.81 10.00
N SER A 104 3.56 8.78 8.73
CA SER A 104 2.99 7.90 7.70
C SER A 104 3.11 6.41 8.02
N LEU A 105 2.23 5.61 7.41
CA LEU A 105 2.27 4.14 7.52
C LEU A 105 3.53 3.53 6.91
N MET A 106 4.13 4.13 5.88
CA MET A 106 5.38 3.64 5.28
C MET A 106 6.60 3.83 6.21
N ALA A 107 6.60 4.90 7.02
CA ALA A 107 7.65 5.12 8.01
C ALA A 107 7.41 4.31 9.29
N THR A 108 6.18 4.32 9.79
CA THR A 108 5.84 3.70 11.08
C THR A 108 5.66 2.19 10.98
N ASN A 109 5.26 1.66 9.82
CA ASN A 109 4.75 0.30 9.60
C ASN A 109 3.70 -0.16 10.63
N ARG A 110 2.99 0.80 11.24
CA ARG A 110 2.05 0.55 12.33
C ARG A 110 0.96 -0.46 11.94
N GLY A 111 0.44 -0.39 10.72
CA GLY A 111 -0.54 -1.35 10.19
C GLY A 111 0.01 -2.78 10.09
N ILE A 112 1.22 -2.94 9.56
CA ILE A 112 1.90 -4.24 9.44
C ILE A 112 2.18 -4.82 10.84
N ILE A 113 2.75 -4.01 11.74
CA ILE A 113 3.05 -4.44 13.12
C ILE A 113 1.76 -4.83 13.85
N SER A 114 0.67 -4.08 13.67
CA SER A 114 -0.64 -4.40 14.25
C SER A 114 -1.19 -5.73 13.73
N ALA A 115 -1.09 -5.98 12.42
CA ALA A 115 -1.50 -7.26 11.82
C ALA A 115 -0.68 -8.44 12.35
N VAL A 116 0.65 -8.28 12.46
CA VAL A 116 1.55 -9.31 13.01
C VAL A 116 1.25 -9.58 14.49
N LEU A 117 1.01 -8.54 15.30
CA LEU A 117 0.65 -8.71 16.71
C LEU A 117 -0.67 -9.46 16.88
N HIS A 118 -1.70 -9.08 16.09
CA HIS A 118 -3.00 -9.74 16.08
C HIS A 118 -2.87 -11.23 15.68
N LYS A 119 -2.12 -11.51 14.62
CA LYS A 119 -1.83 -12.86 14.11
C LYS A 119 -1.22 -13.80 15.15
N PHE A 120 -0.30 -13.30 15.98
CA PHE A 120 0.32 -14.09 17.04
C PHE A 120 -0.50 -14.09 18.35
N GLY A 121 -1.67 -13.47 18.37
CA GLY A 121 -2.58 -13.41 19.52
C GLY A 121 -2.14 -12.45 20.62
N TYR A 122 -1.34 -11.42 20.30
CA TYR A 122 -0.95 -10.39 21.27
C TYR A 122 -1.94 -9.22 21.35
N THR A 123 -2.81 -9.07 20.35
CA THR A 123 -3.89 -8.07 20.33
C THR A 123 -5.17 -8.69 19.78
N ASP A 124 -6.32 -8.25 20.29
CA ASP A 124 -7.65 -8.71 19.82
C ASP A 124 -8.17 -7.93 18.60
N ASN A 125 -7.40 -6.93 18.14
CA ASN A 125 -7.75 -6.09 17.00
C ASN A 125 -6.49 -5.63 16.25
N LEU A 126 -6.69 -5.05 15.06
CA LEU A 126 -5.65 -4.45 14.23
C LEU A 126 -5.25 -3.04 14.70
N SER A 127 -5.03 -2.85 15.99
CA SER A 127 -4.61 -1.56 16.55
C SER A 127 -3.47 -1.77 17.55
N SER A 128 -2.28 -1.36 17.15
CA SER A 128 -1.12 -1.20 18.01
C SER A 128 -0.59 0.22 17.86
N ASP A 129 -0.04 0.82 18.92
CA ASP A 129 0.68 2.10 18.85
C ASP A 129 2.17 1.92 18.52
N VAL A 130 2.64 0.68 18.41
CA VAL A 130 4.05 0.37 18.15
C VAL A 130 4.44 0.79 16.74
N THR A 131 5.53 1.56 16.65
CA THR A 131 6.13 1.98 15.38
C THR A 131 7.53 1.40 15.21
N VAL A 132 8.04 1.41 13.97
CA VAL A 132 9.44 1.07 13.68
C VAL A 132 10.42 1.93 14.47
N LYS A 133 10.11 3.22 14.67
CA LYS A 133 10.94 4.12 15.47
C LYS A 133 11.08 3.61 16.90
N ASP A 134 9.99 3.16 17.52
CA ASP A 134 10.03 2.57 18.87
C ASP A 134 10.91 1.32 18.95
N LEU A 135 10.94 0.51 17.88
CA LEU A 135 11.80 -0.68 17.79
C LEU A 135 13.29 -0.28 17.71
N TYR A 136 13.64 0.73 16.92
CA TYR A 136 15.01 1.26 16.86
C TYR A 136 15.46 1.86 18.20
N GLU A 137 14.56 2.50 18.91
CA GLU A 137 14.82 3.11 20.21
C GLU A 137 14.78 2.10 21.37
N GLY A 138 14.44 0.84 21.10
CA GLY A 138 14.35 -0.22 22.11
C GLY A 138 13.24 0.00 23.14
N LYS A 139 12.21 0.77 22.80
CA LYS A 139 11.10 1.15 23.69
C LYS A 139 10.05 0.07 23.87
N PHE A 140 10.05 -0.95 23.00
CA PHE A 140 9.06 -2.02 23.04
C PHE A 140 9.67 -3.34 23.50
N LYS A 141 8.94 -4.06 24.36
CA LYS A 141 9.37 -5.36 24.86
C LYS A 141 9.29 -6.42 23.77
N GLU A 142 10.41 -7.09 23.51
CA GLU A 142 10.50 -8.19 22.56
C GLU A 142 9.43 -9.27 22.84
N ASN A 143 8.75 -9.70 21.78
CA ASN A 143 7.86 -10.86 21.78
C ASN A 143 7.96 -11.57 20.42
N LYS A 144 7.29 -12.71 20.24
CA LYS A 144 7.41 -13.50 18.99
C LYS A 144 6.91 -12.77 17.75
N ALA A 145 5.85 -11.97 17.86
CA ALA A 145 5.34 -11.16 16.76
C ALA A 145 6.36 -10.10 16.33
N ILE A 146 6.90 -9.35 17.29
CA ILE A 146 7.94 -8.34 16.99
C ILE A 146 9.20 -9.00 16.45
N GLN A 147 9.64 -10.11 17.03
CA GLN A 147 10.78 -10.86 16.53
C GLN A 147 10.57 -11.29 15.06
N TYR A 148 9.37 -11.76 14.71
CA TYR A 148 9.01 -12.12 13.34
C TYR A 148 9.01 -10.90 12.41
N TYR A 149 8.44 -9.76 12.84
CA TYR A 149 8.50 -8.50 12.11
C TYR A 149 9.95 -8.05 11.87
N GLU A 150 10.78 -8.00 12.91
CA GLU A 150 12.19 -7.58 12.85
C GLU A 150 13.04 -8.45 11.92
N LYS A 151 12.65 -9.70 11.69
CA LYS A 151 13.41 -10.68 10.88
C LYS A 151 12.93 -10.82 9.43
N ASN A 152 11.63 -10.63 9.16
CA ASN A 152 11.06 -10.82 7.82
C ASN A 152 10.58 -9.50 7.19
N CYS A 153 9.94 -8.62 7.96
CA CYS A 153 9.33 -7.40 7.45
C CYS A 153 10.23 -6.16 7.59
N GLY A 154 11.18 -6.19 8.53
CA GLY A 154 12.07 -5.08 8.85
C GLY A 154 12.99 -4.63 7.69
N ALA A 155 13.08 -5.41 6.61
CA ALA A 155 13.86 -5.06 5.43
C ALA A 155 13.22 -3.96 4.55
N CYS A 156 11.95 -3.63 4.76
CA CYS A 156 11.14 -2.84 3.81
C CYS A 156 10.71 -1.44 4.30
N HIS A 157 11.07 -1.03 5.52
CA HIS A 157 10.61 0.25 6.07
C HIS A 157 11.55 1.42 5.73
N LEU A 158 11.04 2.65 5.75
CA LEU A 158 11.82 3.84 5.37
C LEU A 158 13.01 4.16 6.30
N TYR A 159 12.93 3.79 7.59
CA TYR A 159 14.03 3.94 8.56
C TYR A 159 15.26 3.07 8.29
N LYS A 160 15.17 2.12 7.35
CA LYS A 160 16.26 1.18 7.08
C LYS A 160 17.40 1.99 6.47
N PRO A 161 18.65 1.88 6.96
CA PRO A 161 19.78 2.55 6.33
C PRO A 161 19.95 2.10 4.87
N TYR A 162 20.13 3.08 3.98
CA TYR A 162 20.38 2.81 2.56
C TYR A 162 21.66 1.98 2.37
N GLY A 163 21.64 1.04 1.44
CA GLY A 163 22.78 0.16 1.15
C GLY A 163 22.94 -1.05 2.08
N GLN A 164 22.08 -1.20 3.10
CA GLN A 164 22.08 -2.41 3.94
C GLN A 164 21.34 -3.57 3.30
N GLY A 165 21.88 -4.79 3.40
CA GLY A 165 21.24 -6.02 2.94
C GLY A 165 22.15 -6.91 2.08
N PRO A 166 21.80 -8.20 1.94
CA PRO A 166 22.64 -9.19 1.24
C PRO A 166 22.50 -9.11 -0.29
N THR A 167 21.40 -8.55 -0.80
CA THR A 167 21.09 -8.47 -2.23
C THR A 167 20.92 -7.02 -2.66
N LYS A 168 21.25 -6.71 -3.92
CA LYS A 168 21.05 -5.38 -4.51
C LYS A 168 19.62 -4.85 -4.33
N GLU A 169 18.61 -5.70 -4.57
CA GLU A 169 17.19 -5.35 -4.37
C GLU A 169 16.90 -4.78 -2.98
N ILE A 170 17.43 -5.41 -1.92
CA ILE A 170 17.23 -4.96 -0.54
C ILE A 170 18.09 -3.72 -0.22
N GLN A 171 19.30 -3.63 -0.78
CA GLN A 171 20.20 -2.49 -0.58
C GLN A 171 19.61 -1.18 -1.11
N GLU A 172 18.79 -1.26 -2.15
CA GLU A 172 18.11 -0.11 -2.78
C GLU A 172 16.86 0.38 -2.01
N ARG A 173 16.47 -0.30 -0.92
CA ARG A 173 15.37 0.10 -0.02
C ARG A 173 15.85 0.91 1.18
N GLY A 174 15.02 1.83 1.65
CA GLY A 174 15.26 2.66 2.82
C GLY A 174 16.10 3.91 2.53
N GLY A 175 16.59 4.55 3.59
CA GLY A 175 17.32 5.82 3.52
C GLY A 175 16.41 7.04 3.69
N GLY A 176 15.20 6.85 4.23
CA GLY A 176 14.21 7.90 4.46
C GLY A 176 13.73 8.53 3.16
N CYS A 177 13.79 9.87 3.05
CA CYS A 177 13.23 10.57 1.90
C CYS A 177 13.93 10.20 0.57
N LEU A 178 15.20 9.79 0.62
CA LEU A 178 15.93 9.34 -0.57
C LEU A 178 15.35 8.05 -1.17
N ASP A 179 14.62 7.24 -0.41
CA ASP A 179 14.09 5.99 -0.94
C ASP A 179 13.12 6.24 -2.11
N CYS A 180 12.42 7.39 -2.08
CA CYS A 180 11.56 7.83 -3.17
C CYS A 180 12.23 8.91 -4.03
N HIS A 181 12.87 9.91 -3.41
CA HIS A 181 13.28 11.12 -4.11
C HIS A 181 14.69 11.06 -4.73
N ALA A 182 15.43 9.96 -4.59
CA ALA A 182 16.77 9.85 -5.16
C ALA A 182 16.76 9.70 -6.69
N LYS A 183 17.54 10.55 -7.36
CA LYS A 183 17.89 10.42 -8.78
C LYS A 183 19.40 10.36 -8.94
N TRP A 184 19.88 9.21 -9.38
CA TRP A 184 21.31 8.97 -9.61
C TRP A 184 21.70 9.39 -11.04
N VAL A 185 22.55 10.41 -11.16
CA VAL A 185 23.00 10.94 -12.46
C VAL A 185 24.40 10.44 -12.78
N LYS A 186 24.57 9.85 -13.98
CA LYS A 186 25.87 9.33 -14.43
C LYS A 186 26.92 10.44 -14.45
N GLY A 187 28.04 10.21 -13.78
CA GLY A 187 29.15 11.17 -13.69
C GLY A 187 28.99 12.21 -12.58
N ASN A 188 27.83 12.28 -11.90
CA ASN A 188 27.68 13.04 -10.67
C ASN A 188 27.96 12.13 -9.47
N PRO A 189 28.97 12.41 -8.63
CA PRO A 189 29.22 11.63 -7.42
C PRO A 189 28.20 11.87 -6.31
N HIS A 190 27.27 12.80 -6.49
CA HIS A 190 26.18 13.13 -5.55
C HIS A 190 24.80 12.77 -6.14
N VAL A 191 23.85 12.45 -5.27
CA VAL A 191 22.46 12.16 -5.65
C VAL A 191 21.68 13.46 -5.87
N GLU A 192 20.86 13.56 -6.92
CA GLU A 192 19.89 14.65 -7.08
C GLU A 192 18.56 14.29 -6.42
N LEU A 193 17.78 15.28 -5.99
CA LEU A 193 16.39 15.05 -5.57
C LEU A 193 15.41 15.30 -6.72
N THR A 194 14.36 14.47 -6.78
CA THR A 194 13.32 14.56 -7.80
C THR A 194 11.94 14.36 -7.21
N MET A 195 10.95 14.99 -7.83
CA MET A 195 9.53 14.65 -7.61
C MET A 195 8.92 13.83 -8.76
N HIS A 196 9.71 13.54 -9.79
CA HIS A 196 9.39 12.52 -10.78
C HIS A 196 9.77 11.17 -10.21
N ILE A 197 8.80 10.48 -9.63
CA ILE A 197 8.99 9.19 -8.97
C ILE A 197 8.47 8.13 -9.93
N SER A 198 9.41 7.37 -10.52
CA SER A 198 9.05 6.28 -11.42
C SER A 198 8.39 5.12 -10.67
N ASP A 199 7.58 4.35 -11.38
CA ASP A 199 6.89 3.17 -10.83
C ASP A 199 7.86 2.13 -10.26
N ALA A 200 9.04 2.00 -10.86
CA ALA A 200 10.09 1.11 -10.37
C ALA A 200 10.46 1.40 -8.91
N THR A 201 10.41 2.67 -8.49
CA THR A 201 10.68 3.08 -7.11
C THR A 201 9.65 2.52 -6.15
N CYS A 202 8.38 2.51 -6.52
CA CYS A 202 7.28 1.95 -5.72
C CYS A 202 7.37 0.42 -5.68
N VAL A 203 7.63 -0.20 -6.83
CA VAL A 203 7.72 -1.66 -6.97
C VAL A 203 8.92 -2.25 -6.22
N LYS A 204 9.94 -1.46 -5.85
CA LYS A 204 10.98 -1.93 -4.91
C LYS A 204 10.39 -2.58 -3.67
N CYS A 205 9.28 -2.06 -3.13
CA CYS A 205 8.62 -2.59 -1.94
C CYS A 205 7.25 -3.21 -2.26
N HIS A 206 6.47 -2.60 -3.16
CA HIS A 206 5.12 -3.05 -3.52
C HIS A 206 5.07 -4.23 -4.51
N ASN A 207 6.18 -4.98 -4.64
CA ASN A 207 6.23 -6.25 -5.37
C ASN A 207 5.92 -7.49 -4.51
N ARG A 208 5.62 -7.28 -3.22
CA ARG A 208 5.30 -8.33 -2.23
C ARG A 208 4.10 -7.91 -1.38
N SER A 209 3.53 -8.84 -0.61
CA SER A 209 2.41 -8.63 0.34
C SER A 209 1.23 -7.87 -0.26
N GLY A 210 0.25 -8.60 -0.81
CA GLY A 210 -0.85 -8.05 -1.64
C GLY A 210 -0.46 -7.92 -3.13
N ARG A 211 0.84 -7.83 -3.45
CA ARG A 211 1.39 -7.84 -4.83
C ARG A 211 0.78 -6.77 -5.75
N ILE A 212 0.26 -5.70 -5.17
CA ILE A 212 -0.50 -4.64 -5.88
C ILE A 212 0.31 -3.96 -6.98
N GLY A 213 1.62 -3.78 -6.79
CA GLY A 213 2.49 -3.22 -7.81
C GLY A 213 2.62 -4.15 -9.02
N LEU A 214 2.64 -5.47 -8.79
CA LEU A 214 2.73 -6.44 -9.87
C LEU A 214 1.40 -6.54 -10.64
N SER A 215 0.27 -6.64 -9.93
CA SER A 215 -1.05 -6.76 -10.55
C SER A 215 -1.42 -5.52 -11.37
N TYR A 216 -1.05 -4.32 -10.93
CA TYR A 216 -1.22 -3.08 -11.69
C TYR A 216 -0.58 -3.15 -13.09
N PHE A 217 0.62 -3.71 -13.19
CA PHE A 217 1.31 -3.91 -14.46
C PHE A 217 0.89 -5.16 -15.22
N GLY A 218 0.01 -6.00 -14.64
CA GLY A 218 -0.43 -7.25 -15.25
C GLY A 218 0.51 -8.41 -14.99
N HIS A 219 1.28 -8.40 -13.91
CA HIS A 219 2.19 -9.49 -13.56
C HIS A 219 1.66 -10.29 -12.38
N TYR A 220 1.62 -11.61 -12.52
CA TYR A 220 1.31 -12.54 -11.45
C TYR A 220 2.56 -13.36 -11.11
N GLU A 221 2.99 -13.32 -9.86
CA GLU A 221 4.09 -14.15 -9.36
C GLU A 221 3.61 -15.59 -9.20
N THR A 222 4.19 -16.51 -9.98
CA THR A 222 3.79 -17.93 -10.02
C THR A 222 4.74 -18.81 -9.23
N GLU A 223 4.18 -19.87 -8.63
CA GLU A 223 4.93 -20.97 -8.01
C GLU A 223 5.31 -22.07 -9.00
N GLU A 224 5.04 -21.90 -10.29
CA GLU A 224 5.27 -22.93 -11.31
C GLU A 224 6.72 -23.01 -11.79
N TYR A 225 7.65 -22.29 -11.15
CA TYR A 225 9.10 -22.35 -11.38
C TYR A 225 9.51 -22.29 -12.88
N GLY A 226 8.79 -21.50 -13.69
CA GLY A 226 9.08 -21.40 -15.13
C GLY A 226 8.32 -22.37 -16.05
N THR A 227 7.46 -23.24 -15.52
CA THR A 227 6.67 -24.21 -16.29
C THR A 227 5.28 -23.68 -16.68
N PRO A 228 4.65 -24.10 -17.80
CA PRO A 228 5.13 -25.11 -18.74
C PRO A 228 6.35 -24.61 -19.54
N PHE A 229 7.19 -25.52 -20.02
CA PHE A 229 8.28 -25.12 -20.91
C PHE A 229 7.71 -24.86 -22.31
N MET A 230 8.03 -23.71 -22.87
CA MET A 230 7.65 -23.32 -24.23
C MET A 230 8.93 -23.14 -25.04
N ASP A 231 8.97 -23.73 -26.23
CA ASP A 231 10.10 -23.63 -27.17
C ASP A 231 11.48 -23.99 -26.56
N GLY A 232 11.51 -24.95 -25.64
CA GLY A 232 12.75 -25.45 -25.02
C GLY A 232 13.28 -24.59 -23.86
N GLY A 233 12.55 -23.58 -23.42
CA GLY A 233 12.87 -22.76 -22.25
C GLY A 233 11.68 -22.57 -21.29
N PRO A 234 11.91 -21.95 -20.13
CA PRO A 234 10.83 -21.53 -19.25
C PRO A 234 9.85 -20.61 -19.98
N SER A 235 8.53 -20.82 -19.84
CA SER A 235 7.53 -19.90 -20.40
C SER A 235 7.34 -18.64 -19.56
N HIS A 236 7.73 -18.69 -18.28
CA HIS A 236 7.67 -17.57 -17.36
C HIS A 236 9.03 -16.91 -17.24
N TYR A 237 9.04 -15.58 -17.12
CA TYR A 237 10.26 -14.77 -17.15
C TYR A 237 10.54 -14.13 -15.79
N ASN A 238 11.74 -13.59 -15.63
CA ASN A 238 12.23 -12.98 -14.40
C ASN A 238 12.29 -11.45 -14.55
N ILE A 239 11.46 -10.73 -13.78
CA ILE A 239 11.31 -9.28 -13.91
C ILE A 239 12.24 -8.49 -12.98
N LEU A 240 12.79 -9.09 -11.91
CA LEU A 240 13.35 -8.31 -10.79
C LEU A 240 14.78 -8.70 -10.39
N GLY A 241 15.55 -9.33 -11.29
CA GLY A 241 16.95 -9.66 -11.02
C GLY A 241 17.15 -10.70 -9.90
N ASN A 242 16.06 -11.31 -9.44
CA ASN A 242 16.05 -12.41 -8.48
C ASN A 242 15.81 -13.71 -9.24
N PRO A 243 16.83 -14.58 -9.45
CA PRO A 243 16.75 -15.78 -10.30
C PRO A 243 15.63 -16.76 -9.90
N ASP A 244 15.10 -16.65 -8.68
CA ASP A 244 14.15 -17.61 -8.11
C ASP A 244 12.68 -17.19 -8.26
N ARG A 245 12.40 -16.05 -8.92
CA ARG A 245 11.04 -15.50 -9.08
C ARG A 245 10.60 -15.50 -10.53
N TYR A 246 9.44 -16.11 -10.78
CA TYR A 246 8.85 -16.25 -12.11
C TYR A 246 7.51 -15.53 -12.16
N TYR A 247 7.22 -14.94 -13.32
CA TYR A 247 6.01 -14.16 -13.54
C TYR A 247 5.24 -14.63 -14.79
N LEU A 248 3.92 -14.61 -14.63
CA LEU A 248 2.92 -14.78 -15.67
C LEU A 248 2.37 -13.41 -16.06
N ASP A 249 2.22 -13.17 -17.37
CA ASP A 249 1.54 -11.98 -17.87
C ASP A 249 0.04 -12.20 -17.92
N LEU A 250 -0.67 -11.29 -17.29
CA LEU A 250 -2.12 -11.15 -17.24
C LEU A 250 -2.50 -9.75 -17.72
N PRO A 251 -3.79 -9.49 -18.00
CA PRO A 251 -4.24 -8.13 -18.29
C PRO A 251 -3.93 -7.18 -17.13
N GLY A 252 -3.04 -6.21 -17.37
CA GLY A 252 -2.75 -5.12 -16.44
C GLY A 252 -3.88 -4.09 -16.38
N ASP A 253 -3.82 -3.21 -15.37
CA ASP A 253 -4.84 -2.19 -15.14
C ASP A 253 -5.00 -1.26 -16.36
N VAL A 254 -6.22 -0.84 -16.66
CA VAL A 254 -6.53 0.08 -17.75
C VAL A 254 -5.84 1.43 -17.58
N HIS A 255 -5.68 1.90 -16.34
CA HIS A 255 -5.00 3.16 -16.04
C HIS A 255 -3.53 3.10 -16.46
N TYR A 256 -2.89 1.94 -16.27
CA TYR A 256 -1.55 1.69 -16.79
C TYR A 256 -1.54 1.49 -18.32
N THR A 257 -2.30 0.51 -18.80
CA THR A 257 -2.18 0.01 -20.18
C THR A 257 -2.74 0.96 -21.24
N LYS A 258 -3.72 1.79 -20.89
CA LYS A 258 -4.37 2.75 -21.81
C LYS A 258 -4.05 4.20 -21.49
N ALA A 259 -4.01 4.54 -20.20
CA ALA A 259 -3.74 5.90 -19.76
C ALA A 259 -2.26 6.14 -19.38
N HIS A 260 -1.41 5.12 -19.36
CA HIS A 260 0.01 5.26 -18.99
C HIS A 260 0.20 6.03 -17.67
N MET A 261 -0.71 5.82 -16.72
CA MET A 261 -0.64 6.40 -15.39
C MET A 261 0.44 5.70 -14.58
N SER A 262 1.28 6.49 -13.90
CA SER A 262 2.21 6.01 -12.89
C SER A 262 1.57 6.02 -11.50
N CYS A 263 2.16 5.35 -10.52
CA CYS A 263 1.65 5.25 -9.15
C CYS A 263 1.34 6.64 -8.56
N ILE A 264 2.22 7.61 -8.80
CA ILE A 264 2.07 8.99 -8.30
C ILE A 264 0.94 9.78 -8.97
N ASP A 265 0.41 9.32 -10.11
CA ASP A 265 -0.70 10.00 -10.78
C ASP A 265 -1.99 9.88 -9.96
N CYS A 266 -2.21 8.72 -9.33
CA CYS A 266 -3.30 8.47 -8.40
C CYS A 266 -2.90 8.77 -6.96
N HIS A 267 -1.79 8.20 -6.48
CA HIS A 267 -1.35 8.39 -5.10
C HIS A 267 -0.73 9.77 -4.91
N THR A 268 -1.50 10.65 -4.27
CA THR A 268 -1.14 12.03 -3.97
C THR A 268 -0.04 12.12 -2.90
N MET A 269 0.45 13.34 -2.65
CA MET A 269 1.40 13.58 -1.57
C MET A 269 0.79 13.24 -0.21
N SER A 270 -0.48 13.58 0.04
CA SER A 270 -1.21 13.20 1.27
C SER A 270 -1.32 11.69 1.45
N ASP A 271 -1.54 10.93 0.39
CA ASP A 271 -1.63 9.47 0.46
C ASP A 271 -0.30 8.82 0.80
N THR A 272 0.78 9.32 0.19
CA THR A 272 2.12 8.73 0.30
C THR A 272 2.86 9.24 1.53
N MET A 273 3.06 10.56 1.62
CA MET A 273 3.77 11.21 2.71
C MET A 273 2.91 11.32 3.97
N GLY A 274 1.59 11.25 3.87
CA GLY A 274 0.68 11.43 5.01
C GLY A 274 0.28 12.88 5.20
N LEU A 275 -0.45 13.15 6.29
CA LEU A 275 -0.95 14.48 6.68
C LEU A 275 -0.53 14.88 8.10
N GLY A 276 0.55 14.28 8.62
CA GLY A 276 0.94 14.45 10.03
C GLY A 276 0.03 13.72 11.02
N LEU A 277 -0.86 12.85 10.52
CA LEU A 277 -1.84 12.11 11.31
C LEU A 277 -1.37 10.68 11.57
N HIS A 278 -1.71 10.14 12.73
CA HIS A 278 -1.43 8.75 13.08
C HIS A 278 -2.53 7.81 12.59
N TYR A 279 -2.34 7.27 11.39
CA TYR A 279 -3.25 6.28 10.80
C TYR A 279 -3.02 4.88 11.39
N LYS A 280 -4.09 4.10 11.51
CA LYS A 280 -4.01 2.70 11.97
C LYS A 280 -3.78 1.72 10.82
N ASN A 281 -4.32 2.02 9.64
CA ASN A 281 -4.30 1.15 8.47
C ASN A 281 -4.42 1.96 7.17
N MET A 282 -4.18 1.29 6.03
CA MET A 282 -4.10 1.95 4.73
C MET A 282 -5.42 2.62 4.31
N THR A 283 -6.57 2.03 4.65
CA THR A 283 -7.89 2.62 4.34
C THR A 283 -8.13 3.97 5.03
N GLN A 284 -7.39 4.26 6.10
CA GLN A 284 -7.40 5.57 6.74
C GLN A 284 -6.37 6.55 6.16
N GLN A 285 -5.29 6.09 5.52
CA GLN A 285 -4.26 6.98 4.98
C GLN A 285 -4.50 7.31 3.51
N VAL A 286 -4.88 6.34 2.69
CA VAL A 286 -5.14 6.52 1.26
C VAL A 286 -6.52 7.14 1.07
N GLY A 287 -6.58 8.23 0.29
CA GLY A 287 -7.76 9.04 0.13
C GLY A 287 -8.24 9.26 -1.27
N ILE A 288 -7.36 9.09 -2.24
CA ILE A 288 -7.80 9.07 -3.62
C ILE A 288 -8.81 7.94 -3.83
N THR A 289 -9.89 8.25 -4.53
CA THR A 289 -10.92 7.30 -4.95
C THR A 289 -11.18 7.44 -6.44
N CYS A 290 -11.89 6.47 -7.02
CA CYS A 290 -12.31 6.56 -8.43
C CYS A 290 -13.16 7.81 -8.70
N LYS A 291 -13.93 8.27 -7.70
CA LYS A 291 -14.87 9.39 -7.85
C LYS A 291 -14.18 10.73 -7.98
N ASP A 292 -13.02 10.90 -7.35
CA ASP A 292 -12.26 12.15 -7.42
C ASP A 292 -11.84 12.49 -8.87
N CYS A 293 -11.75 11.48 -9.74
CA CYS A 293 -11.41 11.64 -11.16
C CYS A 293 -12.61 11.41 -12.10
N HIS A 294 -13.46 10.42 -11.83
CA HIS A 294 -14.54 10.00 -12.74
C HIS A 294 -15.91 10.65 -12.43
N GLU A 295 -16.06 11.25 -11.25
CA GLU A 295 -17.18 12.11 -10.84
C GLU A 295 -16.65 13.41 -10.18
N PRO A 296 -15.70 14.12 -10.82
CA PRO A 296 -14.84 15.08 -10.14
C PRO A 296 -15.58 16.34 -9.68
N HIS A 297 -15.37 16.71 -8.42
CA HIS A 297 -15.71 18.05 -7.93
C HIS A 297 -14.57 19.02 -8.27
N PHE A 298 -14.78 19.87 -9.28
CA PHE A 298 -13.79 20.87 -9.67
C PHE A 298 -13.92 22.15 -8.83
N VAL A 299 -12.78 22.59 -8.30
CA VAL A 299 -12.64 23.87 -7.60
C VAL A 299 -11.69 24.80 -8.34
N GLN A 300 -11.86 26.10 -8.18
CA GLN A 300 -10.93 27.08 -8.74
C GLN A 300 -9.63 27.07 -7.94
N VAL A 301 -8.50 27.00 -8.63
CA VAL A 301 -7.17 26.92 -8.03
C VAL A 301 -6.76 28.29 -7.46
N PRO A 302 -6.58 28.42 -6.14
CA PRO A 302 -6.18 29.69 -5.53
C PRO A 302 -4.74 30.07 -5.88
N PRO A 303 -4.41 31.36 -5.94
CA PRO A 303 -3.02 31.81 -6.02
C PRO A 303 -2.23 31.33 -4.79
N ASN A 304 -0.94 31.03 -4.97
CA ASN A 304 -0.03 30.55 -3.92
C ASN A 304 -0.45 29.22 -3.24
N SER A 305 -1.41 28.48 -3.80
CA SER A 305 -1.85 27.18 -3.30
C SER A 305 -0.76 26.11 -3.41
N LEU A 306 -0.87 25.05 -2.59
CA LEU A 306 0.01 23.89 -2.65
C LEU A 306 0.00 23.24 -4.04
N ALA A 307 -1.17 23.12 -4.68
CA ALA A 307 -1.29 22.57 -6.03
C ALA A 307 -0.46 23.33 -7.08
N LEU A 308 -0.43 24.66 -7.02
CA LEU A 308 0.42 25.45 -7.92
C LEU A 308 1.91 25.24 -7.64
N LYS A 309 2.31 25.14 -6.38
CA LYS A 309 3.70 24.83 -6.01
C LYS A 309 4.12 23.46 -6.52
N LEU A 310 3.26 22.45 -6.34
CA LEU A 310 3.51 21.08 -6.83
C LEU A 310 3.58 21.02 -8.36
N ALA A 311 2.64 21.67 -9.06
CA ALA A 311 2.67 21.74 -10.52
C ALA A 311 3.92 22.47 -11.04
N PHE A 312 4.31 23.57 -10.39
CA PHE A 312 5.53 24.32 -10.73
C PHE A 312 6.79 23.47 -10.54
N LEU A 313 6.93 22.80 -9.39
CA LEU A 313 8.07 21.92 -9.12
C LEU A 313 8.11 20.72 -10.07
N ASN A 314 6.94 20.20 -10.47
CA ASN A 314 6.84 19.09 -11.41
C ASN A 314 7.24 19.53 -12.83
N GLY A 315 6.88 20.74 -13.24
CA GLY A 315 7.28 21.35 -14.50
C GLY A 315 6.65 20.74 -15.76
N LYS A 316 5.93 19.61 -15.67
CA LYS A 316 5.27 18.94 -16.81
C LYS A 316 3.76 19.14 -16.83
N VAL A 317 3.12 19.32 -15.67
CA VAL A 317 1.68 19.55 -15.56
C VAL A 317 1.37 21.06 -15.69
N PRO A 318 0.65 21.50 -16.74
CA PRO A 318 0.36 22.90 -16.94
C PRO A 318 -0.81 23.33 -16.05
N LEU A 319 -0.54 23.96 -14.90
CA LEU A 319 -1.58 24.51 -14.02
C LEU A 319 -1.29 25.98 -13.69
N LYS A 320 -2.32 26.84 -13.75
CA LYS A 320 -2.23 28.27 -13.42
C LYS A 320 -3.27 28.65 -12.38
N ALA A 321 -3.01 29.76 -11.68
CA ALA A 321 -3.99 30.33 -10.77
C ALA A 321 -5.26 30.72 -11.53
N GLY A 322 -6.43 30.38 -10.98
CA GLY A 322 -7.73 30.61 -11.62
C GLY A 322 -8.20 29.47 -12.53
N ASP A 323 -7.34 28.51 -12.88
CA ASP A 323 -7.77 27.26 -13.53
C ASP A 323 -8.66 26.43 -12.59
N TYR A 324 -9.33 25.42 -13.12
CA TYR A 324 -10.17 24.50 -12.33
C TYR A 324 -9.52 23.12 -12.27
N ALA A 325 -9.35 22.60 -11.06
CA ALA A 325 -8.77 21.27 -10.81
C ALA A 325 -9.63 20.48 -9.82
N ALA A 326 -9.56 19.15 -9.90
CA ALA A 326 -10.36 18.28 -9.05
C ALA A 326 -9.90 18.37 -7.60
N LEU A 327 -10.86 18.27 -6.69
CA LEU A 327 -10.64 18.20 -5.26
C LEU A 327 -10.72 16.73 -4.83
N GLU A 328 -9.72 16.26 -4.10
CA GLU A 328 -9.80 14.99 -3.38
C GLU A 328 -10.76 15.17 -2.20
N GLU A 329 -11.92 14.51 -2.23
CA GLU A 329 -13.03 14.80 -1.30
C GLU A 329 -12.64 14.61 0.17
N ARG A 330 -11.84 13.57 0.45
CA ARG A 330 -11.53 13.16 1.82
C ARG A 330 -10.53 14.07 2.52
N THR A 331 -9.53 14.58 1.79
CA THR A 331 -8.46 15.42 2.36
C THR A 331 -8.61 16.90 2.03
N GLY A 332 -9.46 17.24 1.05
CA GLY A 332 -9.60 18.61 0.55
C GLY A 332 -8.38 19.11 -0.22
N GLN A 333 -7.46 18.22 -0.61
CA GLN A 333 -6.33 18.59 -1.44
C GLN A 333 -6.74 18.69 -2.92
N ILE A 334 -6.15 19.66 -3.62
CA ILE A 334 -6.38 19.81 -5.06
C ILE A 334 -5.46 18.84 -5.82
N ILE A 335 -6.07 17.99 -6.63
CA ILE A 335 -5.41 17.05 -7.53
C ILE A 335 -4.96 17.82 -8.78
N TYR A 336 -3.77 18.40 -8.71
CA TYR A 336 -3.26 19.39 -9.68
C TYR A 336 -3.17 18.88 -11.13
N ASN A 337 -3.16 17.57 -11.32
CA ASN A 337 -3.07 16.91 -12.62
C ASN A 337 -4.41 16.41 -13.17
N VAL A 338 -5.53 16.71 -12.51
CA VAL A 338 -6.89 16.47 -13.00
C VAL A 338 -7.59 17.82 -13.11
N GLN A 339 -7.78 18.30 -14.34
CA GLN A 339 -8.20 19.67 -14.62
C GLN A 339 -9.47 19.72 -15.48
N LYS A 340 -10.21 20.82 -15.38
CA LYS A 340 -11.35 21.11 -16.26
C LYS A 340 -10.94 22.11 -17.32
N ILE A 341 -10.81 21.64 -18.57
CA ILE A 341 -10.39 22.44 -19.73
C ILE A 341 -11.49 22.39 -20.79
N ASN A 342 -11.99 23.55 -21.22
CA ASN A 342 -13.05 23.66 -22.22
C ASN A 342 -14.29 22.77 -21.90
N GLY A 343 -14.66 22.72 -20.62
CA GLY A 343 -15.79 21.92 -20.12
C GLY A 343 -15.52 20.41 -19.99
N LYS A 344 -14.33 19.92 -20.33
CA LYS A 344 -13.95 18.50 -20.24
C LYS A 344 -12.99 18.25 -19.08
N ALA A 345 -13.11 17.09 -18.44
CA ALA A 345 -12.14 16.60 -17.48
C ALA A 345 -10.91 16.02 -18.20
N ILE A 346 -9.74 16.59 -17.94
CA ILE A 346 -8.47 16.23 -18.56
C ILE A 346 -7.49 15.81 -17.46
N PHE A 347 -6.92 14.63 -17.62
CA PHE A 347 -5.81 14.14 -16.82
C PHE A 347 -4.49 14.52 -17.51
N PHE A 348 -3.47 14.87 -16.72
CA PHE A 348 -2.10 15.03 -17.16
C PHE A 348 -1.20 14.04 -16.41
N SER A 349 -0.40 13.27 -17.13
CA SER A 349 0.62 12.43 -16.48
C SER A 349 1.66 13.31 -15.79
N LYS A 350 1.92 13.08 -14.50
CA LYS A 350 2.98 13.75 -13.72
C LYS A 350 4.37 13.37 -14.20
N GLU A 351 4.53 12.20 -14.82
CA GLU A 351 5.78 11.73 -15.39
C GLU A 351 6.05 12.26 -16.80
N THR A 352 5.03 12.41 -17.65
CA THR A 352 5.26 12.77 -19.07
C THR A 352 4.66 14.11 -19.51
N GLY A 353 3.73 14.66 -18.74
CA GLY A 353 2.92 15.82 -19.13
C GLY A 353 1.85 15.52 -20.19
N LYS A 354 1.74 14.25 -20.62
CA LYS A 354 0.76 13.85 -21.64
C LYS A 354 -0.67 14.07 -21.12
N ALA A 355 -1.46 14.82 -21.88
CA ALA A 355 -2.85 15.09 -21.59
C ALA A 355 -3.77 13.98 -22.16
N MET A 356 -4.76 13.54 -21.38
CA MET A 356 -5.78 12.58 -21.80
C MET A 356 -7.16 12.94 -21.25
N PRO A 357 -8.23 12.82 -22.05
CA PRO A 357 -9.58 13.00 -21.55
C PRO A 357 -9.97 11.88 -20.58
N ILE A 358 -10.59 12.24 -19.47
CA ILE A 358 -11.08 11.27 -18.47
C ILE A 358 -12.48 10.80 -18.88
N PRO A 359 -12.72 9.50 -19.02
CA PRO A 359 -14.08 8.97 -19.18
C PRO A 359 -14.87 9.19 -17.89
N LEU A 360 -15.87 10.07 -17.91
CA LEU A 360 -16.70 10.31 -16.74
C LEU A 360 -17.76 9.23 -16.58
N VAL A 361 -18.18 8.98 -15.33
CA VAL A 361 -19.32 8.11 -15.04
C VAL A 361 -20.54 8.65 -15.78
N ASN A 362 -21.29 7.74 -16.40
CA ASN A 362 -22.48 8.08 -17.18
C ASN A 362 -23.74 7.55 -16.50
N ASN A 363 -24.90 8.13 -16.85
CA ASN A 363 -26.20 7.77 -16.26
C ASN A 363 -26.85 6.51 -16.88
N LYS A 364 -26.06 5.63 -17.52
CA LYS A 364 -26.62 4.40 -18.08
C LYS A 364 -27.10 3.46 -16.98
N PRO A 365 -28.07 2.57 -17.26
CA PRO A 365 -28.71 1.73 -16.24
C PRO A 365 -27.73 0.94 -15.37
N TYR A 366 -26.63 0.43 -15.93
CA TYR A 366 -25.64 -0.33 -15.16
C TYR A 366 -24.88 0.47 -14.09
N HIS A 367 -24.86 1.81 -14.16
CA HIS A 367 -24.32 2.68 -13.10
C HIS A 367 -25.39 3.22 -12.16
N THR A 368 -26.65 3.25 -12.58
CA THR A 368 -27.76 3.86 -11.82
C THR A 368 -28.75 2.83 -11.26
N PHE A 369 -28.53 1.53 -11.51
CA PHE A 369 -29.43 0.48 -11.08
C PHE A 369 -29.47 0.38 -9.55
N ALA A 370 -30.67 0.59 -8.98
CA ALA A 370 -30.87 0.66 -7.54
C ALA A 370 -30.44 -0.63 -6.81
N GLY A 371 -30.57 -1.80 -7.45
CA GLY A 371 -30.12 -3.08 -6.89
C GLY A 371 -28.60 -3.19 -6.69
N HIS A 372 -27.82 -2.37 -7.41
CA HIS A 372 -26.35 -2.36 -7.38
C HIS A 372 -25.77 -1.19 -6.60
N LYS A 373 -26.59 -0.37 -5.91
CA LYS A 373 -26.15 0.83 -5.19
C LYS A 373 -25.05 0.61 -4.15
N ASN A 374 -24.92 -0.63 -3.65
CA ASN A 374 -23.91 -1.00 -2.66
C ASN A 374 -22.62 -1.51 -3.29
N LEU A 375 -22.56 -1.78 -4.59
CA LEU A 375 -21.31 -2.18 -5.24
C LEU A 375 -20.31 -1.02 -5.26
N SER A 376 -19.04 -1.32 -5.02
CA SER A 376 -17.95 -0.41 -5.34
C SER A 376 -17.62 -0.47 -6.84
N CYS A 377 -16.86 0.51 -7.35
CA CYS A 377 -16.35 0.46 -8.71
C CYS A 377 -15.46 -0.78 -8.92
N GLN A 378 -14.63 -1.11 -7.94
CA GLN A 378 -13.74 -2.28 -7.96
C GLN A 378 -14.51 -3.60 -8.06
N ALA A 379 -15.64 -3.74 -7.34
CA ALA A 379 -16.45 -4.94 -7.41
C ALA A 379 -16.94 -5.23 -8.84
N CYS A 380 -17.15 -4.18 -9.65
CA CYS A 380 -17.55 -4.32 -11.05
C CYS A 380 -16.34 -4.41 -12.00
N HIS A 381 -15.28 -3.64 -11.77
CA HIS A 381 -14.23 -3.40 -12.76
C HIS A 381 -12.92 -4.15 -12.53
N SER A 382 -12.68 -4.73 -11.35
CA SER A 382 -11.48 -5.54 -11.11
C SER A 382 -11.61 -6.92 -11.76
N ALA A 383 -10.72 -7.24 -12.70
CA ALA A 383 -10.82 -8.48 -13.49
C ALA A 383 -10.31 -9.72 -12.74
N TRP A 384 -9.26 -9.57 -11.94
CA TRP A 384 -8.64 -10.67 -11.21
C TRP A 384 -7.93 -10.14 -9.96
N ALA A 385 -7.63 -11.00 -9.01
CA ALA A 385 -6.81 -10.67 -7.86
C ALA A 385 -5.80 -11.79 -7.59
N PRO A 386 -4.57 -11.46 -7.14
CA PRO A 386 -3.69 -12.47 -6.57
C PRO A 386 -4.32 -13.02 -5.28
N GLN A 387 -4.26 -14.34 -5.10
CA GLN A 387 -4.85 -15.04 -3.96
C GLN A 387 -3.77 -15.91 -3.33
N CYS A 388 -3.37 -15.57 -2.11
CA CYS A 388 -2.30 -16.26 -1.39
C CYS A 388 -2.89 -17.03 -0.21
N TYR A 389 -3.26 -18.29 -0.43
CA TYR A 389 -3.96 -19.08 0.57
C TYR A 389 -2.98 -19.82 1.50
N GLY A 390 -3.28 -19.75 2.80
CA GLY A 390 -2.63 -20.52 3.87
C GLY A 390 -1.11 -20.31 3.98
N CYS A 391 -0.68 -19.31 4.72
CA CYS A 391 0.70 -19.07 5.13
C CYS A 391 1.10 -19.94 6.33
N HIS A 392 2.10 -20.79 6.15
CA HIS A 392 2.70 -21.60 7.21
C HIS A 392 3.97 -20.93 7.70
N ILE A 393 4.00 -20.64 9.00
CA ILE A 393 5.14 -19.98 9.64
C ILE A 393 5.69 -20.89 10.71
N VAL A 394 6.97 -21.21 10.59
CA VAL A 394 7.63 -22.08 11.55
C VAL A 394 8.71 -21.29 12.28
N ASN A 395 8.59 -21.19 13.60
CA ASN A 395 9.60 -20.59 14.46
C ASN A 395 10.51 -21.67 15.07
N PHE A 396 11.83 -21.51 14.90
CA PHE A 396 12.84 -22.35 15.51
C PHE A 396 13.66 -21.55 16.52
N GLU A 397 13.40 -21.72 17.82
CA GLU A 397 14.09 -20.95 18.87
C GLU A 397 15.59 -21.22 18.97
N GLY A 398 16.03 -22.42 18.59
CA GLY A 398 17.44 -22.84 18.64
C GLY A 398 18.31 -22.23 17.54
N LEU A 399 17.70 -21.67 16.49
CA LEU A 399 18.41 -21.12 15.34
C LEU A 399 18.59 -19.59 15.46
N LYS A 400 19.47 -19.02 14.64
CA LYS A 400 19.66 -17.57 14.51
C LYS A 400 19.25 -17.10 13.12
N GLN A 401 18.80 -15.85 13.03
CA GLN A 401 18.46 -15.18 11.78
C GLN A 401 18.76 -13.68 11.94
N LEU A 402 19.14 -13.04 10.84
CA LEU A 402 19.35 -11.60 10.76
C LEU A 402 18.14 -10.83 11.29
N ASN A 403 18.40 -9.92 12.21
CA ASN A 403 17.44 -8.92 12.66
C ASN A 403 17.70 -7.62 11.90
N TRP A 404 16.73 -7.12 11.15
CA TRP A 404 16.88 -5.95 10.30
C TRP A 404 16.97 -4.64 11.07
N ILE A 405 16.32 -4.54 12.23
CA ILE A 405 16.36 -3.34 13.08
C ILE A 405 17.73 -3.21 13.76
N LYS A 406 18.18 -4.31 14.40
CA LYS A 406 19.46 -4.37 15.13
C LYS A 406 20.66 -4.63 14.20
N TYR A 407 20.39 -4.95 12.94
CA TYR A 407 21.34 -5.32 11.89
C TYR A 407 22.43 -6.32 12.34
N LYS A 408 21.98 -7.39 13.01
CA LYS A 408 22.83 -8.51 13.45
C LYS A 408 22.03 -9.79 13.62
N ASP A 409 22.69 -10.92 13.57
CA ASP A 409 22.04 -12.21 13.87
C ASP A 409 21.59 -12.27 15.33
N THR A 410 20.33 -12.65 15.53
CA THR A 410 19.71 -12.84 16.85
C THR A 410 19.03 -14.20 16.93
N PRO A 411 18.87 -14.80 18.12
CA PRO A 411 18.15 -16.07 18.30
C PRO A 411 16.71 -16.05 17.77
N GLY A 412 16.17 -17.24 17.46
CA GLY A 412 14.85 -17.47 16.87
C GLY A 412 14.85 -17.28 15.36
N ALA A 413 14.84 -18.34 14.55
CA ALA A 413 14.65 -18.22 13.10
C ALA A 413 13.18 -18.46 12.71
N TYR A 414 12.75 -17.89 11.59
CA TYR A 414 11.45 -18.13 10.99
C TYR A 414 11.62 -18.65 9.57
N ALA A 415 10.79 -19.61 9.19
CA ALA A 415 10.58 -20.03 7.82
C ALA A 415 9.12 -19.75 7.44
N GLU A 416 8.89 -19.24 6.23
CA GLU A 416 7.58 -18.94 5.68
C GLU A 416 7.34 -19.77 4.43
N LEU A 417 6.19 -20.44 4.39
CA LEU A 417 5.71 -21.22 3.25
C LEU A 417 4.25 -20.82 3.02
N ASN A 418 3.72 -21.09 1.84
CA ASN A 418 2.30 -20.94 1.56
C ASN A 418 1.73 -22.26 1.04
N SER A 419 0.42 -22.43 1.16
CA SER A 419 -0.25 -23.66 0.75
C SER A 419 -0.41 -23.69 -0.77
N TYR A 420 -0.88 -22.59 -1.34
CA TYR A 420 -0.94 -22.35 -2.78
C TYR A 420 -1.23 -20.88 -3.07
N VAL A 421 -0.66 -20.36 -4.16
CA VAL A 421 -1.07 -19.09 -4.77
C VAL A 421 -1.86 -19.33 -6.05
N ARG A 422 -2.82 -18.44 -6.33
CA ARG A 422 -3.57 -18.40 -7.59
C ARG A 422 -3.82 -16.97 -8.04
N PHE A 423 -4.15 -16.78 -9.30
CA PHE A 423 -4.92 -15.62 -9.74
C PHE A 423 -6.34 -16.08 -10.06
N GLU A 424 -7.32 -15.38 -9.51
CA GLU A 424 -8.73 -15.77 -9.65
C GLU A 424 -9.57 -14.49 -9.73
N THR A 425 -10.77 -14.58 -10.29
CA THR A 425 -11.75 -13.50 -10.17
C THR A 425 -12.05 -13.30 -8.68
N PRO A 426 -11.94 -12.11 -8.09
CA PRO A 426 -12.01 -11.97 -6.63
C PRO A 426 -13.39 -12.28 -6.05
N GLN A 427 -13.40 -12.84 -4.83
CA GLN A 427 -14.62 -12.96 -4.03
C GLN A 427 -15.10 -11.57 -3.62
N LEU A 428 -16.38 -11.45 -3.26
CA LEU A 428 -16.96 -10.19 -2.82
C LEU A 428 -17.43 -10.27 -1.37
N ALA A 429 -17.23 -9.18 -0.62
CA ALA A 429 -17.72 -9.01 0.74
C ALA A 429 -18.01 -7.52 1.00
N PHE A 430 -18.62 -7.21 2.15
CA PHE A 430 -18.78 -5.82 2.56
C PHE A 430 -17.50 -5.27 3.16
N ASP A 431 -17.15 -4.04 2.78
CA ASP A 431 -16.10 -3.23 3.37
C ASP A 431 -16.60 -2.53 4.67
N PRO A 432 -15.72 -1.82 5.40
CA PRO A 432 -16.11 -1.07 6.60
C PRO A 432 -17.17 0.02 6.39
N HIS A 433 -17.38 0.46 5.16
CA HIS A 433 -18.30 1.52 4.76
C HIS A 433 -19.63 0.99 4.21
N GLY A 434 -19.83 -0.33 4.21
CA GLY A 434 -21.04 -0.98 3.72
C GLY A 434 -21.12 -1.07 2.18
N LYS A 435 -19.99 -0.93 1.48
CA LYS A 435 -19.85 -1.21 0.06
C LYS A 435 -19.36 -2.63 -0.18
N VAL A 436 -19.86 -3.27 -1.23
CA VAL A 436 -19.40 -4.58 -1.67
C VAL A 436 -18.11 -4.39 -2.46
N MET A 437 -17.05 -5.07 -2.08
CA MET A 437 -15.69 -4.95 -2.62
C MET A 437 -15.02 -6.30 -2.84
N PRO A 438 -14.02 -6.38 -3.74
CA PRO A 438 -13.12 -7.53 -3.86
C PRO A 438 -12.47 -7.91 -2.54
N VAL A 439 -12.24 -9.21 -2.35
CA VAL A 439 -11.63 -9.80 -1.16
C VAL A 439 -10.41 -10.62 -1.54
N GLU A 440 -9.39 -10.53 -0.69
CA GLU A 440 -8.22 -11.42 -0.72
C GLU A 440 -7.95 -12.05 0.66
N PRO A 441 -7.16 -13.13 0.73
CA PRO A 441 -6.62 -13.65 1.97
C PRO A 441 -5.81 -12.58 2.72
N GLY A 442 -6.30 -12.16 3.88
CA GLY A 442 -5.79 -11.05 4.70
C GLY A 442 -4.75 -11.47 5.74
N CYS A 443 -4.05 -12.58 5.49
CA CYS A 443 -3.25 -13.43 6.38
C CYS A 443 -4.01 -14.65 6.93
N GLN A 444 -3.88 -15.78 6.23
CA GLN A 444 -4.40 -17.08 6.66
C GLN A 444 -3.26 -17.92 7.23
N ASP A 445 -3.08 -17.91 8.55
CA ASP A 445 -1.83 -18.32 9.16
C ASP A 445 -1.91 -19.62 9.95
N PHE A 446 -0.86 -20.43 9.79
CA PHE A 446 -0.56 -21.63 10.55
C PHE A 446 0.83 -21.46 11.17
N ILE A 447 0.89 -21.04 12.43
CA ILE A 447 2.14 -20.71 13.12
C ILE A 447 2.52 -21.86 14.03
N THR A 448 3.65 -22.50 13.77
CA THR A 448 4.20 -23.59 14.58
C THR A 448 5.47 -23.12 15.28
N ILE A 449 5.56 -23.34 16.60
CA ILE A 449 6.72 -22.94 17.40
C ILE A 449 7.44 -24.18 17.92
N PHE A 450 8.75 -24.24 17.65
CA PHE A 450 9.68 -25.21 18.17
C PHE A 450 10.65 -24.55 19.16
N ASN A 451 10.92 -25.22 20.27
CA ASN A 451 11.89 -24.74 21.27
C ASN A 451 13.34 -24.92 20.78
N LYS A 452 14.31 -24.63 21.67
CA LYS A 452 15.75 -24.73 21.35
C LYS A 452 16.23 -26.14 21.03
N ASP A 453 15.52 -27.16 21.51
CA ASP A 453 15.81 -28.58 21.26
C ASP A 453 15.00 -29.14 20.09
N PHE A 454 14.39 -28.27 19.27
CA PHE A 454 13.51 -28.63 18.16
C PHE A 454 12.29 -29.45 18.56
N LYS A 455 11.84 -29.33 19.81
CA LYS A 455 10.58 -29.94 20.29
C LYS A 455 9.41 -28.99 20.06
N PHE A 456 8.30 -29.55 19.59
CA PHE A 456 7.05 -28.81 19.40
C PHE A 456 6.59 -28.17 20.71
N VAL A 457 6.23 -26.89 20.65
CA VAL A 457 5.72 -26.11 21.80
C VAL A 457 4.23 -25.86 21.63
N LYS A 458 3.84 -25.21 20.53
CA LYS A 458 2.45 -24.87 20.25
C LYS A 458 2.23 -24.56 18.77
N GLN A 459 0.96 -24.62 18.38
CA GLN A 459 0.48 -24.15 17.10
C GLN A 459 -0.58 -23.07 17.31
N ILE A 460 -0.56 -22.04 16.47
CA ILE A 460 -1.58 -20.99 16.40
C ILE A 460 -2.16 -21.05 14.99
N ARG A 461 -3.48 -21.01 14.87
CA ARG A 461 -4.18 -20.99 13.59
C ARG A 461 -5.15 -19.81 13.55
N GLY A 462 -5.04 -18.98 12.52
CA GLY A 462 -5.92 -17.83 12.31
C GLY A 462 -6.19 -17.64 10.83
N LEU A 463 -7.45 -17.79 10.41
CA LEU A 463 -7.84 -17.58 9.01
C LEU A 463 -8.53 -16.23 8.88
N SER A 464 -7.86 -15.29 8.21
CA SER A 464 -8.41 -13.97 7.96
C SER A 464 -8.42 -13.61 6.48
N VAL A 465 -9.41 -12.81 6.11
CA VAL A 465 -9.63 -12.23 4.78
C VAL A 465 -9.84 -10.72 4.95
N ALA A 466 -9.56 -9.95 3.90
CA ALA A 466 -9.70 -8.50 3.91
C ALA A 466 -10.24 -8.01 2.57
N THR A 467 -11.00 -6.91 2.60
CA THR A 467 -11.37 -6.22 1.37
C THR A 467 -10.18 -5.45 0.81
N ILE A 468 -10.02 -5.44 -0.52
CA ILE A 468 -8.87 -4.79 -1.17
C ILE A 468 -9.24 -4.25 -2.57
N ASP A 469 -8.48 -3.25 -3.02
CA ASP A 469 -8.37 -2.92 -4.44
C ASP A 469 -7.20 -3.72 -5.06
N PRO A 470 -7.47 -4.71 -5.93
CA PRO A 470 -6.43 -5.55 -6.52
C PRO A 470 -5.61 -4.83 -7.60
N HIS A 471 -5.97 -3.60 -7.99
CA HIS A 471 -5.30 -2.84 -9.06
C HIS A 471 -5.30 -3.58 -10.41
N THR A 472 -6.45 -4.13 -10.78
CA THR A 472 -6.64 -4.87 -12.05
C THR A 472 -7.86 -4.35 -12.80
N THR A 473 -8.14 -3.06 -12.66
CA THR A 473 -9.32 -2.38 -13.23
C THR A 473 -9.32 -2.52 -14.75
N GLN A 474 -10.46 -2.92 -15.31
CA GLN A 474 -10.68 -3.02 -16.76
C GLN A 474 -11.84 -2.14 -17.21
N LEU A 475 -11.84 -1.80 -18.51
CA LEU A 475 -12.97 -1.09 -19.14
C LEU A 475 -14.26 -1.90 -19.07
N GLN A 476 -14.16 -3.22 -19.28
CA GLN A 476 -15.29 -4.12 -19.23
C GLN A 476 -15.52 -4.57 -17.79
N SER A 477 -16.77 -4.46 -17.33
CA SER A 477 -17.16 -4.96 -16.02
C SER A 477 -17.31 -6.49 -16.03
N ARG A 478 -17.30 -7.09 -14.84
CA ARG A 478 -17.70 -8.47 -14.58
C ARG A 478 -19.09 -8.76 -15.15
N SER A 479 -19.34 -10.02 -15.53
CA SER A 479 -20.63 -10.45 -16.08
C SER A 479 -21.68 -10.62 -14.96
N CYS A 480 -22.96 -10.67 -15.34
CA CYS A 480 -24.02 -10.91 -14.36
C CYS A 480 -23.89 -12.31 -13.74
N GLU A 481 -23.54 -13.30 -14.54
CA GLU A 481 -23.37 -14.70 -14.13
C GLU A 481 -22.24 -14.85 -13.11
N ASP A 482 -21.13 -14.16 -13.32
CA ASP A 482 -19.99 -14.18 -12.42
C ASP A 482 -20.34 -13.64 -11.01
N CYS A 483 -21.19 -12.62 -10.90
CA CYS A 483 -21.64 -12.10 -9.61
C CYS A 483 -22.81 -12.88 -9.00
N HIS A 484 -23.76 -13.34 -9.82
CA HIS A 484 -25.03 -13.90 -9.35
C HIS A 484 -25.09 -15.43 -9.33
N HIS A 485 -24.16 -16.12 -10.00
CA HIS A 485 -24.12 -17.59 -10.09
C HIS A 485 -22.83 -18.22 -9.61
N ASP A 486 -21.70 -17.52 -9.63
CA ASP A 486 -20.44 -18.10 -9.17
C ASP A 486 -20.43 -18.24 -7.62
N PRO A 487 -20.37 -19.47 -7.08
CA PRO A 487 -20.26 -19.69 -5.64
C PRO A 487 -19.04 -19.00 -5.02
N ARG A 488 -17.94 -18.92 -5.76
CA ARG A 488 -16.71 -18.32 -5.28
C ARG A 488 -16.90 -16.82 -5.09
N THR A 489 -17.51 -16.13 -6.04
CA THR A 489 -17.80 -14.70 -5.95
C THR A 489 -18.68 -14.36 -4.74
N MET A 490 -19.66 -15.21 -4.44
CA MET A 490 -20.52 -15.08 -3.26
C MET A 490 -19.85 -15.51 -1.94
N GLY A 491 -18.64 -16.05 -1.99
CA GLY A 491 -17.84 -16.39 -0.82
C GLY A 491 -17.97 -17.83 -0.30
N PHE A 492 -18.69 -18.71 -1.01
CA PHE A 492 -18.75 -20.14 -0.65
C PHE A 492 -17.42 -20.87 -0.91
N GLY A 493 -16.56 -20.28 -1.75
CA GLY A 493 -15.35 -20.90 -2.27
C GLY A 493 -15.60 -21.71 -3.54
N THR A 494 -14.57 -22.37 -4.02
CA THR A 494 -14.61 -23.15 -5.26
C THR A 494 -15.37 -24.46 -5.03
N GLY A 495 -16.44 -24.68 -5.78
CA GLY A 495 -17.25 -25.89 -5.64
C GLY A 495 -18.55 -25.84 -6.41
N ASN A 496 -19.39 -26.85 -6.16
CA ASN A 496 -20.74 -26.93 -6.73
C ASN A 496 -21.76 -26.36 -5.76
N LEU A 497 -22.53 -25.38 -6.22
CA LEU A 497 -23.62 -24.77 -5.45
C LEU A 497 -24.97 -25.10 -6.09
N SER A 498 -25.89 -25.56 -5.26
CA SER A 498 -27.29 -25.76 -5.61
C SER A 498 -28.17 -24.95 -4.66
N PHE A 499 -29.30 -24.46 -5.17
CA PHE A 499 -30.25 -23.64 -4.43
C PHE A 499 -31.66 -24.15 -4.66
N ASN A 500 -32.42 -24.33 -3.58
CA ASN A 500 -33.85 -24.61 -3.66
C ASN A 500 -34.62 -23.28 -3.52
N PRO A 501 -35.30 -22.80 -4.58
CA PRO A 501 -35.98 -21.51 -4.55
C PRO A 501 -37.22 -21.47 -3.65
N TYR A 502 -37.83 -22.63 -3.35
CA TYR A 502 -39.01 -22.71 -2.48
C TYR A 502 -38.65 -22.71 -1.00
N THR A 503 -37.56 -23.40 -0.63
CA THR A 503 -37.10 -23.46 0.76
C THR A 503 -36.04 -22.41 1.08
N LYS A 504 -35.50 -21.73 0.06
CA LYS A 504 -34.39 -20.76 0.14
C LYS A 504 -33.12 -21.36 0.74
N GLN A 505 -32.92 -22.66 0.59
CA GLN A 505 -31.76 -23.38 1.12
C GLN A 505 -30.68 -23.53 0.05
N PHE A 506 -29.43 -23.30 0.46
CA PHE A 506 -28.25 -23.61 -0.36
C PHE A 506 -27.76 -25.00 0.05
N LYS A 507 -27.20 -25.73 -0.91
CA LYS A 507 -26.35 -26.89 -0.67
C LYS A 507 -25.08 -26.69 -1.48
N PHE A 508 -23.96 -26.61 -0.77
CA PHE A 508 -22.64 -26.42 -1.35
C PHE A 508 -21.79 -27.67 -1.18
N THR A 509 -20.96 -27.99 -2.16
CA THR A 509 -19.98 -29.07 -2.10
C THR A 509 -18.66 -28.53 -2.61
N PRO A 510 -17.65 -28.33 -1.74
CA PRO A 510 -16.37 -27.77 -2.15
C PRO A 510 -15.63 -28.74 -3.07
N THR A 511 -14.83 -28.20 -3.99
CA THR A 511 -13.94 -28.99 -4.84
C THR A 511 -12.78 -29.61 -4.04
N PHE A 512 -12.42 -28.99 -2.90
CA PHE A 512 -11.30 -29.36 -2.08
C PHE A 512 -11.73 -29.83 -0.68
N ASP A 513 -11.24 -31.00 -0.25
CA ASP A 513 -11.44 -31.50 1.12
C ASP A 513 -10.35 -30.96 2.05
N ALA A 514 -10.67 -29.88 2.75
CA ALA A 514 -9.75 -29.23 3.68
C ALA A 514 -9.37 -30.11 4.87
N LYS A 515 -10.29 -30.99 5.31
CA LYS A 515 -10.09 -31.82 6.49
C LYS A 515 -9.14 -32.97 6.17
N ALA A 516 -9.36 -33.65 5.04
CA ALA A 516 -8.47 -34.69 4.55
C ALA A 516 -7.05 -34.15 4.28
N SER A 517 -6.94 -32.88 3.87
CA SER A 517 -5.66 -32.22 3.58
C SER A 517 -4.95 -31.65 4.81
N GLY A 518 -5.54 -31.74 6.01
CA GLY A 518 -4.96 -31.19 7.24
C GLY A 518 -5.00 -29.66 7.34
N LEU A 519 -5.68 -28.97 6.42
CA LEU A 519 -5.84 -27.51 6.42
C LEU A 519 -7.01 -27.04 7.30
N GLY A 520 -7.78 -27.99 7.84
CA GLY A 520 -8.83 -27.83 8.86
C GLY A 520 -10.24 -28.05 8.32
N ASP A 521 -11.25 -27.54 9.01
CA ASP A 521 -12.65 -27.94 8.73
C ASP A 521 -13.31 -27.25 7.53
N VAL A 522 -12.72 -26.15 7.03
CA VAL A 522 -13.24 -25.40 5.89
C VAL A 522 -12.14 -25.15 4.85
N PRO A 523 -12.48 -25.17 3.54
CA PRO A 523 -11.58 -24.70 2.49
C PRO A 523 -11.08 -23.29 2.77
N LEU A 524 -9.82 -23.02 2.39
CA LEU A 524 -9.20 -21.72 2.61
C LEU A 524 -9.86 -20.61 1.77
N ASP A 525 -10.60 -20.95 0.74
CA ASP A 525 -11.36 -20.01 -0.09
C ASP A 525 -12.84 -19.91 0.32
N MET A 526 -13.29 -20.58 1.38
CA MET A 526 -14.65 -20.42 1.91
C MET A 526 -14.69 -19.31 2.97
N ILE A 527 -15.34 -18.18 2.68
CA ILE A 527 -15.57 -17.09 3.66
C ILE A 527 -16.96 -17.15 4.29
N VAL A 528 -17.93 -17.81 3.66
CA VAL A 528 -19.30 -18.02 4.15
C VAL A 528 -19.81 -19.41 3.80
N ASN A 529 -20.59 -20.02 4.68
CA ASN A 529 -21.22 -21.32 4.43
C ASN A 529 -22.66 -21.21 3.88
N GLU A 530 -23.28 -22.33 3.54
CA GLU A 530 -24.63 -22.47 2.98
C GLU A 530 -25.76 -21.89 3.85
N HIS A 531 -25.49 -21.69 5.14
CA HIS A 531 -26.39 -21.08 6.12
C HIS A 531 -26.18 -19.57 6.27
N GLY A 532 -25.25 -18.97 5.52
CA GLY A 532 -24.91 -17.55 5.65
C GLY A 532 -24.07 -17.24 6.88
N ARG A 533 -23.42 -18.25 7.48
CA ARG A 533 -22.49 -18.06 8.60
C ARG A 533 -21.09 -17.80 8.04
N GLN A 534 -20.47 -16.72 8.51
CA GLN A 534 -19.09 -16.39 8.19
C GLN A 534 -18.12 -17.43 8.77
N MET A 535 -17.18 -17.89 7.94
CA MET A 535 -16.25 -18.98 8.27
C MET A 535 -14.81 -18.50 8.53
N GLN A 536 -14.46 -17.30 8.08
CA GLN A 536 -13.15 -16.67 8.30
C GLN A 536 -13.30 -15.29 8.96
N SER A 537 -12.26 -14.82 9.64
CA SER A 537 -12.31 -13.52 10.30
C SER A 537 -12.10 -12.38 9.30
N PHE A 538 -12.83 -11.29 9.53
CA PHE A 538 -12.53 -10.00 8.93
C PHE A 538 -12.00 -9.09 10.04
N PRO A 539 -10.69 -8.83 10.08
CA PRO A 539 -10.05 -8.18 11.21
C PRO A 539 -10.27 -6.66 11.25
N VAL A 540 -10.73 -6.06 10.14
CA VAL A 540 -11.15 -4.65 10.11
C VAL A 540 -12.63 -4.54 10.50
N LYS A 541 -12.92 -3.71 11.51
CA LYS A 541 -14.29 -3.52 11.99
C LYS A 541 -15.20 -3.01 10.87
N GLY A 542 -16.31 -3.70 10.65
CA GLY A 542 -17.33 -3.35 9.66
C GLY A 542 -17.26 -4.24 8.41
N GLU A 543 -16.09 -4.81 8.11
CA GLU A 543 -15.97 -5.82 7.07
C GLU A 543 -16.70 -7.11 7.48
N ARG A 544 -17.35 -7.75 6.50
CA ARG A 544 -18.03 -9.04 6.70
C ARG A 544 -18.40 -9.71 5.39
N ALA A 545 -18.54 -11.03 5.44
CA ALA A 545 -19.16 -11.78 4.35
C ALA A 545 -20.66 -11.43 4.21
N PHE A 546 -21.25 -11.88 3.09
CA PHE A 546 -22.69 -11.84 2.90
C PHE A 546 -23.41 -12.70 3.93
N ASN A 547 -24.56 -12.23 4.41
CA ASN A 547 -25.46 -13.04 5.24
C ASN A 547 -26.41 -13.86 4.37
N LYS A 548 -27.22 -14.72 5.01
CA LYS A 548 -28.15 -15.62 4.32
C LYS A 548 -29.14 -14.89 3.42
N ASP A 549 -29.74 -13.81 3.88
CA ASP A 549 -30.77 -13.07 3.12
C ASP A 549 -30.17 -12.35 1.92
N GLU A 550 -28.95 -11.84 2.05
CA GLU A 550 -28.19 -11.23 0.96
C GLU A 550 -27.83 -12.27 -0.10
N LEU A 551 -27.31 -13.43 0.31
CA LEU A 551 -27.00 -14.53 -0.59
C LEU A 551 -28.24 -15.01 -1.36
N VAL A 552 -29.39 -15.15 -0.68
CA VAL A 552 -30.66 -15.51 -1.32
C VAL A 552 -31.04 -14.47 -2.37
N LYS A 553 -31.00 -13.17 -2.03
CA LYS A 553 -31.34 -12.10 -2.99
C LYS A 553 -30.42 -12.10 -4.21
N ILE A 554 -29.13 -12.32 -4.02
CA ILE A 554 -28.14 -12.42 -5.11
C ILE A 554 -28.49 -13.60 -6.02
N TYR A 555 -28.74 -14.78 -5.44
CA TYR A 555 -28.94 -16.01 -6.22
C TYR A 555 -30.33 -16.13 -6.85
N GLU A 556 -31.37 -15.54 -6.25
CA GLU A 556 -32.71 -15.43 -6.86
C GLU A 556 -32.62 -14.68 -8.20
N VAL A 557 -31.88 -13.57 -8.25
CA VAL A 557 -31.58 -12.85 -9.50
C VAL A 557 -30.80 -13.75 -10.47
N GLY A 558 -29.82 -14.49 -9.96
CA GLY A 558 -29.04 -15.46 -10.75
C GLY A 558 -29.91 -16.38 -11.60
N GLN A 559 -30.97 -16.95 -11.04
CA GLN A 559 -31.87 -17.85 -11.80
C GLN A 559 -32.48 -17.22 -13.05
N CYS A 560 -32.55 -15.89 -13.11
CA CYS A 560 -33.05 -15.15 -14.26
C CYS A 560 -31.94 -14.63 -15.18
N VAL A 561 -30.73 -14.33 -14.68
CA VAL A 561 -29.69 -13.63 -15.48
C VAL A 561 -29.23 -14.40 -16.71
N VAL A 562 -29.31 -15.73 -16.71
CA VAL A 562 -28.94 -16.57 -17.86
C VAL A 562 -29.75 -16.21 -19.10
N CYS A 563 -31.04 -15.87 -18.93
CA CYS A 563 -31.93 -15.45 -20.01
C CYS A 563 -32.13 -13.93 -20.08
N HIS A 564 -32.00 -13.22 -18.96
CA HIS A 564 -32.31 -11.80 -18.81
C HIS A 564 -31.04 -10.97 -18.55
N LYS A 565 -30.19 -10.83 -19.56
CA LYS A 565 -28.86 -10.18 -19.45
C LYS A 565 -28.86 -8.65 -19.54
N SER A 566 -30.02 -8.04 -19.77
CA SER A 566 -30.14 -6.59 -19.96
C SER A 566 -30.72 -5.92 -18.73
N TYR A 567 -30.07 -4.85 -18.26
CA TYR A 567 -30.59 -4.00 -17.19
C TYR A 567 -31.96 -3.36 -17.51
N ASN A 568 -32.32 -3.27 -18.79
CA ASN A 568 -33.61 -2.72 -19.23
C ASN A 568 -34.72 -3.78 -19.30
N ASP A 569 -34.42 -5.04 -18.97
CA ASP A 569 -35.40 -6.10 -19.01
C ASP A 569 -36.58 -5.81 -18.06
N PRO A 570 -37.84 -5.91 -18.52
CA PRO A 570 -39.01 -5.63 -17.69
C PRO A 570 -39.06 -6.41 -16.39
N ILE A 571 -38.44 -7.59 -16.29
CA ILE A 571 -38.44 -8.38 -15.05
C ILE A 571 -37.80 -7.63 -13.88
N TYR A 572 -36.87 -6.70 -14.16
CA TYR A 572 -36.14 -5.97 -13.13
C TYR A 572 -36.87 -4.72 -12.61
N ARG A 573 -38.00 -4.33 -13.23
CA ARG A 573 -38.80 -3.19 -12.76
C ARG A 573 -39.44 -3.46 -11.40
N ASP A 574 -39.93 -4.68 -11.22
CA ASP A 574 -40.43 -5.23 -9.96
C ASP A 574 -39.99 -6.68 -9.90
N PHE A 575 -38.73 -6.88 -9.50
CA PHE A 575 -38.12 -8.20 -9.49
C PHE A 575 -38.82 -9.15 -8.53
N SER A 576 -39.24 -8.67 -7.36
CA SER A 576 -39.96 -9.50 -6.38
C SER A 576 -41.28 -10.05 -6.95
N LYS A 577 -42.05 -9.22 -7.66
CA LYS A 577 -43.26 -9.68 -8.35
C LYS A 577 -42.95 -10.63 -9.50
N SER A 578 -41.96 -10.29 -10.31
CA SER A 578 -41.57 -11.11 -11.48
C SER A 578 -41.08 -12.49 -11.05
N TYR A 579 -40.26 -12.55 -10.01
CA TYR A 579 -39.73 -13.79 -9.44
C TYR A 579 -40.84 -14.64 -8.81
N LYS A 580 -41.80 -14.02 -8.10
CA LYS A 580 -42.99 -14.72 -7.60
C LYS A 580 -43.79 -15.38 -8.73
N LEU A 581 -44.04 -14.67 -9.83
CA LEU A 581 -44.74 -15.23 -10.99
C LEU A 581 -43.94 -16.37 -11.63
N PHE A 582 -42.61 -16.27 -11.66
CA PHE A 582 -41.74 -17.35 -12.13
C PHE A 582 -41.90 -18.61 -11.29
N LEU A 583 -41.90 -18.51 -9.96
CA LEU A 583 -42.10 -19.64 -9.05
C LEU A 583 -43.52 -20.23 -9.12
N GLU A 584 -44.53 -19.42 -9.47
CA GLU A 584 -45.91 -19.88 -9.67
C GLU A 584 -46.15 -20.50 -11.06
N HIS A 585 -45.10 -20.67 -11.87
CA HIS A 585 -45.17 -21.10 -13.27
C HIS A 585 -46.07 -20.24 -14.17
N LYS A 586 -46.22 -18.95 -13.83
CA LYS A 586 -47.07 -17.97 -14.54
C LYS A 586 -46.29 -17.12 -15.54
N THR A 587 -45.03 -17.45 -15.81
CA THR A 587 -44.19 -16.75 -16.79
C THR A 587 -43.87 -17.65 -17.99
N PRO A 588 -43.59 -17.07 -19.18
CA PRO A 588 -43.15 -17.82 -20.35
C PRO A 588 -41.86 -18.64 -20.13
N CYS A 589 -41.04 -18.28 -19.14
CA CYS A 589 -39.80 -18.94 -18.78
C CYS A 589 -40.00 -20.42 -18.41
N ASN A 590 -41.20 -20.79 -17.93
CA ASN A 590 -41.54 -22.12 -17.45
C ASN A 590 -42.12 -23.05 -18.53
N LYS A 591 -42.25 -22.58 -19.78
CA LYS A 591 -42.87 -23.32 -20.90
C LYS A 591 -41.86 -23.99 -21.83
N ARG A 592 -40.60 -24.14 -21.42
CA ARG A 592 -39.53 -24.78 -22.20
C ARG A 592 -39.00 -26.02 -21.52
#